data_AF-H2L2D7-F1
#
_entry.id   AF-H2L2D7-F1
#
_cell.length_a   1.000
_cell.length_b   1.000
_cell.length_c   1.000
_cell.angle_alpha   90.00
_cell.angle_beta   90.00
_cell.angle_gamma   90.00
#
_symmetry.space_group_name_H-M   'P 1'
#
loop_
_entity.id
_entity.type
_entity.pdbx_description
1 polymer ?
#
loop_
_entity_poly.entity_id
_entity_poly.type
_entity_poly.pdbx_seq_one_letter_code
_entity_poly.pdbx_strand_id
1 'polypeptide(L)'
;MIVSVIIFIAYCFVRKGKPSIPPKIVIPSMLSGVFFSGAMACFFIANEQLSPTISYPICMMAPGWITSAWSVFYFREISGRRNLLLLGTAYGFTLFGVLVITASRVVQL
;
A
#
# COMPACT_ATOMS: atom_id res chain seq x y z
N MET A 1 -7.31 6.85 -13.19
CA MET A 1 -6.27 6.15 -13.97
C MET A 1 -6.38 6.41 -15.48
N ILE A 2 -7.55 6.22 -16.10
CA ILE A 2 -7.74 6.46 -17.55
C ILE A 2 -7.46 7.92 -17.93
N VAL A 3 -7.97 8.88 -17.14
CA VAL A 3 -7.73 10.33 -17.36
C VAL A 3 -6.24 10.68 -17.35
N SER A 4 -5.50 10.18 -16.36
CA SER A 4 -4.05 10.38 -16.25
C SER A 4 -3.26 9.74 -17.40
N VAL A 5 -3.71 8.59 -17.93
CA VAL A 5 -3.12 7.95 -19.13
C VAL A 5 -3.39 8.79 -20.37
N ILE A 6 -4.62 9.30 -20.53
CA ILE A 6 -4.99 10.18 -21.65
C ILE A 6 -4.16 11.47 -21.62
N ILE A 7 -4.01 12.11 -20.46
CA ILE A 7 -3.19 13.31 -20.28
C ILE A 7 -1.72 13.02 -20.62
N PHE A 8 -1.19 11.87 -20.19
CA PHE A 8 0.19 11.48 -20.50
C PHE A 8 0.40 11.21 -22.00
N ILE A 9 -0.53 10.52 -22.65
CA ILE A 9 -0.49 10.28 -24.10
C ILE A 9 -0.58 11.60 -24.86
N ALA A 10 -1.53 12.48 -24.49
CA ALA A 10 -1.67 13.81 -25.08
C ALA A 10 -0.39 14.65 -24.91
N TYR A 11 0.21 14.63 -23.71
CA TYR A 11 1.49 15.29 -23.44
C TYR A 11 2.62 14.76 -24.32
N CYS A 12 2.72 13.45 -24.49
CA CYS A 12 3.71 12.81 -25.37
C CYS A 12 3.52 13.21 -26.85
N PHE A 13 2.28 13.31 -27.32
CA PHE A 13 1.95 13.79 -28.67
C PHE A 13 2.34 15.26 -28.86
N VAL A 14 2.00 16.13 -27.90
CA VAL A 14 2.36 17.57 -27.95
C VAL A 14 3.88 17.77 -27.94
N ARG A 15 4.62 16.94 -27.19
CA ARG A 15 6.09 17.02 -27.10
C ARG A 15 6.85 16.32 -28.24
N LYS A 16 6.17 15.83 -29.29
CA LYS A 16 6.75 15.21 -30.50
C LYS A 16 7.91 14.24 -30.20
N GLY A 17 7.72 13.33 -29.24
CA GLY A 17 8.69 12.28 -28.94
C GLY A 17 9.93 12.69 -28.13
N LYS A 18 10.02 13.94 -27.63
CA LYS A 18 11.03 14.37 -26.64
C LYS A 18 10.39 14.69 -25.28
N PRO A 19 9.85 13.69 -24.57
CA PRO A 19 9.37 13.91 -23.21
C PRO A 19 10.55 14.32 -22.31
N SER A 20 10.35 15.34 -21.48
CA SER A 20 11.35 15.79 -20.48
C SER A 20 11.56 14.80 -19.32
N ILE A 21 11.03 13.59 -19.46
CA ILE A 21 10.94 12.56 -18.42
C ILE A 21 11.91 11.45 -18.80
N PRO A 22 12.81 11.02 -17.89
CA PRO A 22 13.72 9.94 -18.19
C PRO A 22 12.94 8.65 -18.54
N PRO A 23 13.16 8.02 -19.71
CA PRO A 23 12.38 6.85 -20.11
C PRO A 23 12.53 5.66 -19.16
N LYS A 24 13.65 5.59 -18.41
CA LYS A 24 13.89 4.57 -17.39
C LYS A 24 12.88 4.54 -16.24
N ILE A 25 12.23 5.66 -15.90
CA ILE A 25 11.26 5.70 -14.78
C ILE A 25 9.83 5.42 -15.23
N VAL A 26 9.55 5.51 -16.53
CA VAL A 26 8.19 5.36 -17.06
C VAL A 26 7.68 3.93 -16.86
N ILE A 27 8.45 2.92 -17.27
CA ILE A 27 8.08 1.51 -17.12
C ILE A 27 7.81 1.11 -15.65
N PRO A 28 8.71 1.36 -14.67
CA PRO A 28 8.44 1.01 -13.28
C PRO A 28 7.25 1.78 -12.69
N SER A 29 7.04 3.03 -13.09
CA SER A 29 5.85 3.79 -12.65
C SER A 29 4.55 3.17 -13.18
N MET A 30 4.52 2.72 -14.43
CA MET A 30 3.35 2.04 -14.99
C MET A 30 3.09 0.71 -14.28
N LEU A 31 4.14 -0.07 -13.99
CA LEU A 31 4.03 -1.34 -13.28
C LEU A 31 3.48 -1.15 -11.86
N SER A 32 3.94 -0.12 -11.14
CA SER A 32 3.38 0.23 -9.82
C SER A 32 1.90 0.60 -9.89
N GLY A 33 1.46 1.26 -10.97
CA GLY A 33 0.05 1.59 -11.19
C GLY A 33 -0.83 0.35 -11.40
N VAL A 34 -0.34 -0.63 -12.17
CA VAL A 34 -1.04 -1.92 -12.37
C VAL A 34 -1.15 -2.68 -11.03
N PHE A 35 -0.06 -2.74 -10.28
CA PHE A 35 -0.04 -3.36 -8.96
C PHE A 35 -1.04 -2.70 -8.00
N PHE A 36 -1.06 -1.36 -7.96
CA PHE A 36 -1.99 -0.59 -7.14
C PHE A 36 -3.45 -0.82 -7.55
N SER A 37 -3.74 -0.94 -8.85
CA SER A 37 -5.10 -1.26 -9.32
C SER A 37 -5.59 -2.63 -8.85
N GLY A 38 -4.71 -3.64 -8.85
CA GLY A 38 -5.02 -4.96 -8.31
C GLY A 38 -5.30 -4.92 -6.81
N ALA A 39 -4.46 -4.21 -6.05
CA ALA A 39 -4.66 -4.02 -4.61
C ALA A 39 -5.99 -3.30 -4.31
N MET A 40 -6.38 -2.32 -5.12
CA MET A 40 -7.65 -1.61 -4.98
C MET A 40 -8.86 -2.52 -5.24
N ALA A 41 -8.76 -3.44 -6.20
CA ALA A 41 -9.81 -4.44 -6.43
C ALA A 41 -9.98 -5.36 -5.22
N CYS A 42 -8.87 -5.86 -4.66
CA CYS A 42 -8.89 -6.64 -3.41
C CYS A 42 -9.48 -5.85 -2.25
N PHE A 43 -9.19 -4.55 -2.16
CA PHE A 43 -9.77 -3.67 -1.15
C PHE A 43 -11.30 -3.58 -1.25
N PHE A 44 -11.85 -3.46 -2.45
CA PHE A 44 -13.31 -3.44 -2.63
C PHE A 44 -13.96 -4.76 -2.19
N ILE A 45 -13.37 -5.90 -2.58
CA ILE A 45 -13.86 -7.22 -2.16
C ILE A 45 -13.83 -7.37 -0.64
N ALA A 46 -12.75 -6.92 0.01
CA ALA A 46 -12.64 -6.95 1.46
C ALA A 46 -13.69 -6.06 2.15
N ASN A 47 -14.02 -4.89 1.59
CA ASN A 47 -15.06 -4.02 2.15
C ASN A 47 -16.46 -4.64 2.03
N GLU A 48 -16.73 -5.37 0.95
CA GLU A 48 -18.00 -6.08 0.75
C GLU A 48 -18.18 -7.23 1.75
N GLN A 49 -17.12 -7.99 2.03
CA GLN A 49 -17.19 -9.17 2.91
C GLN A 49 -17.13 -8.84 4.41
N LEU A 50 -16.30 -7.88 4.82
CA LEU A 50 -15.99 -7.63 6.24
C LEU A 50 -16.59 -6.34 6.81
N SER A 51 -17.36 -5.59 6.01
CA SER A 51 -17.82 -4.22 6.31
C SER A 51 -16.68 -3.20 6.37
N PRO A 52 -16.89 -1.96 5.87
CA PRO A 52 -15.89 -0.89 5.91
C PRO A 52 -15.27 -0.64 7.29
N THR A 53 -16.01 -0.86 8.37
CA THR A 53 -15.52 -0.61 9.73
C THR A 53 -14.34 -1.52 10.13
N ILE A 54 -14.27 -2.73 9.57
CA ILE A 54 -13.20 -3.70 9.88
C ILE A 54 -12.13 -3.67 8.79
N SER A 55 -12.54 -3.57 7.52
CA SER A 55 -11.63 -3.64 6.37
C SER A 55 -10.69 -2.44 6.29
N TYR A 56 -11.16 -1.21 6.58
CA TYR A 56 -10.31 -0.02 6.51
C TYR A 56 -9.11 -0.03 7.48
N PRO A 57 -9.29 -0.31 8.80
CA PRO A 57 -8.18 -0.45 9.72
C PRO A 57 -7.13 -1.48 9.28
N ILE A 58 -7.58 -2.66 8.84
CA ILE A 58 -6.70 -3.74 8.38
C ILE A 58 -5.91 -3.30 7.13
N CYS A 59 -6.59 -2.73 6.16
CA CYS A 59 -5.97 -2.31 4.90
C CYS A 59 -5.03 -1.10 5.05
N MET A 60 -5.22 -0.24 6.05
CA MET A 60 -4.28 0.84 6.36
C MET A 60 -2.98 0.32 6.99
N MET A 61 -3.04 -0.80 7.70
CA MET A 61 -1.89 -1.33 8.44
C MET A 61 -1.02 -2.30 7.64
N ALA A 62 -1.65 -3.15 6.83
CA ALA A 62 -0.94 -4.18 6.06
C ALA A 62 0.18 -3.62 5.15
N PRO A 63 -0.01 -2.50 4.42
CA PRO A 63 1.06 -1.90 3.62
C PRO A 63 2.26 -1.46 4.47
N GLY A 64 2.00 -0.93 5.67
CA GLY A 64 3.02 -0.47 6.63
C GLY A 64 3.89 -1.61 7.14
N TRP A 65 3.31 -2.79 7.38
CA TRP A 65 4.06 -3.99 7.76
C TRP A 65 4.93 -4.48 6.61
N ILE A 66 4.40 -4.53 5.39
CA ILE A 66 5.15 -4.98 4.21
C ILE A 66 6.32 -4.04 3.89
N THR A 67 6.08 -2.72 3.91
CA THR A 67 7.15 -1.72 3.66
C THR A 67 8.24 -1.79 4.70
N SER A 68 7.87 -1.86 5.97
CA SER A 68 8.84 -1.96 7.05
C SER A 68 9.61 -3.30 7.03
N ALA A 69 8.95 -4.42 6.70
CA ALA A 69 9.62 -5.70 6.49
C ALA A 69 10.63 -5.60 5.33
N TRP A 70 10.25 -4.95 4.23
CA TRP A 70 11.15 -4.68 3.11
C TRP A 70 12.36 -3.83 3.53
N SER A 71 12.15 -2.79 4.35
CA SER A 71 13.24 -1.97 4.92
C SER A 71 14.18 -2.78 5.83
N VAL A 72 13.67 -3.75 6.59
CA VAL A 72 14.49 -4.62 7.46
C VAL A 72 15.30 -5.62 6.63
N PHE A 73 14.66 -6.33 5.69
CA PHE A 73 15.30 -7.44 4.97
C PHE A 73 16.17 -6.99 3.80
N TYR A 74 15.67 -6.07 2.96
CA TYR A 74 16.34 -5.65 1.73
C TYR A 74 17.31 -4.49 1.99
N PHE A 75 16.82 -3.40 2.55
CA PHE A 75 17.63 -2.20 2.79
C PHE A 75 18.51 -2.30 4.03
N ARG A 76 18.17 -3.20 4.98
CA ARG A 76 18.83 -3.35 6.28
C ARG A 76 18.96 -2.03 7.04
N GLU A 77 18.11 -1.05 6.76
CA GLU A 77 18.12 0.27 7.40
C GLU A 77 17.80 0.17 8.90
N ILE A 78 16.99 -0.82 9.26
CA ILE A 78 16.60 -1.12 10.64
C ILE A 78 17.45 -2.30 11.13
N SER A 79 18.76 -2.08 11.28
CA SER A 79 19.70 -3.11 11.77
C SER A 79 20.16 -2.79 13.20
N GLY A 80 19.44 -3.32 14.19
CA GLY A 80 19.80 -3.22 15.60
C GLY A 80 18.77 -3.88 16.52
N ARG A 81 19.21 -4.61 17.55
CA ARG A 81 18.31 -5.37 18.46
C ARG A 81 17.24 -4.47 19.11
N ARG A 82 17.59 -3.24 19.50
CA ARG A 82 16.64 -2.26 20.07
C ARG A 82 15.60 -1.78 19.05
N ASN A 83 16.03 -1.52 17.81
CA ASN A 83 15.13 -1.06 16.75
C ASN A 83 14.18 -2.15 16.29
N LEU A 84 14.66 -3.40 16.21
CA LEU A 84 13.83 -4.57 15.93
C LEU A 84 12.84 -4.87 17.07
N LEU A 85 13.26 -4.71 18.33
CA LEU A 85 12.36 -4.81 19.48
C LEU A 85 11.27 -3.74 19.44
N LEU A 86 11.63 -2.48 19.18
CA LEU A 86 10.66 -1.38 19.00
C LEU A 86 9.67 -1.68 17.88
N LEU A 87 10.16 -2.12 16.72
CA LEU A 87 9.31 -2.50 15.58
C LEU A 87 8.35 -3.64 15.95
N GLY A 88 8.86 -4.68 16.63
CA GLY A 88 8.06 -5.79 17.11
C GLY A 88 7.00 -5.37 18.11
N THR A 89 7.33 -4.49 19.06
CA THR A 89 6.35 -3.96 20.02
C THR A 89 5.29 -3.10 19.34
N ALA A 90 5.69 -2.24 18.38
CA ALA A 90 4.76 -1.42 17.62
C ALA A 90 3.77 -2.30 16.84
N TYR A 91 4.25 -3.35 16.17
CA TYR A 91 3.39 -4.33 15.51
C TYR A 91 2.47 -5.06 16.48
N GLY A 92 2.97 -5.46 17.65
CA GLY A 92 2.13 -6.06 18.70
C GLY A 92 0.97 -5.16 19.10
N PHE A 93 1.24 -3.88 19.36
CA PHE A 93 0.20 -2.89 19.66
C PHE A 93 -0.77 -2.69 18.49
N THR A 94 -0.27 -2.65 17.26
CA THR A 94 -1.15 -2.47 16.10
C THR A 94 -2.06 -3.69 15.92
N LEU A 95 -1.51 -4.90 16.04
CA LEU A 95 -2.25 -6.16 15.92
C LEU A 95 -3.31 -6.28 17.02
N PHE A 96 -2.97 -5.88 18.25
CA PHE A 96 -3.93 -5.80 19.35
C PHE A 96 -5.07 -4.82 19.04
N GLY A 97 -4.76 -3.63 18.51
CA GLY A 97 -5.76 -2.66 18.09
C GLY A 97 -6.74 -3.23 17.06
N VAL A 98 -6.25 -3.95 16.05
CA VAL A 98 -7.10 -4.61 15.04
C VAL A 98 -7.97 -5.69 15.66
N LEU A 99 -7.43 -6.50 16.56
CA LEU A 99 -8.19 -7.54 17.25
C LEU A 99 -9.34 -6.93 18.07
N VAL A 100 -9.09 -5.82 18.77
CA VAL A 100 -10.13 -5.10 19.52
C VAL A 100 -11.21 -4.54 18.59
N ILE A 101 -10.83 -3.90 17.49
CA ILE A 101 -11.80 -3.35 16.51
C ILE A 101 -12.65 -4.47 15.89
N THR A 102 -12.01 -5.60 15.55
CA THR A 102 -12.69 -6.76 14.96
C THR A 102 -13.62 -7.41 15.97
N ALA A 103 -13.17 -7.66 17.21
CA ALA A 103 -13.97 -8.23 18.27
C ALA A 103 -15.16 -7.34 18.65
N SER A 104 -14.97 -6.02 18.67
CA SER A 104 -16.04 -5.06 18.94
C SER A 104 -17.20 -5.17 17.93
N ARG A 105 -16.94 -5.56 16.69
CA ARG A 105 -17.99 -5.76 15.69
C ARG A 105 -18.67 -7.12 15.81
N VAL A 106 -17.94 -8.16 16.21
CA VAL A 106 -18.52 -9.49 16.48
C VAL A 106 -19.49 -9.45 17.67
N VAL A 107 -19.22 -8.62 18.69
CA VAL A 107 -20.10 -8.48 19.86
C VAL A 107 -21.38 -7.68 19.56
N GLN A 108 -21.42 -6.91 18.47
CA GLN A 108 -22.59 -6.15 18.04
C GLN A 108 -23.52 -6.90 17.05
N LEU A 109 -23.14 -8.13 16.67
CA LEU A 109 -23.95 -9.08 15.87
C LEU A 109 -24.75 -10.00 16.80
#